data_AF-A0A5B7D4N6-F1
#
_entry.id   AF-A0A5B7D4N6-F1
#
_cell.length_a   1.000
_cell.length_b   1.000
_cell.length_c   1.000
_cell.angle_alpha   90.00
_cell.angle_beta   90.00
_cell.angle_gamma   90.00
#
_symmetry.space_group_name_H-M   'P 1'
#
loop_
_entity.id
_entity.type
_entity.pdbx_description
1 polymer ?
#
loop_
_entity_poly.entity_id
_entity_poly.type
_entity_poly.pdbx_seq_one_letter_code
_entity_poly.pdbx_strand_id
1 'polypeptide(L)'
;MAEAPPDDCRPLKYSIHKFSTFSSNYVPENILEDKPSNQGSRWSSDSNNPPQSWGSTFNFSIWHVALGGFDEWTMVQKCINWYTTYREREAIRLCLKHFRQHNYTEAFESLEKRTRVTLEDPRLTRLHKMLVEQGDFDGCEQLIGEAAEEYKPQWTPIIPNPGGSSGPPPRPGMRGGHQMCIDTNTQGSRQLFILAGQRIKEYLTDFFMYNIDTDTVTYISDGTRKDSSSVPAAGFTQKATIDPHLNQIHVLSY
;
A
#
# COMPACT_ATOMS: atom_id res chain seq x y z
N MET A 1 25.40 -1.26 -16.89
CA MET A 1 25.34 0.18 -16.56
C MET A 1 23.91 0.45 -16.14
N ALA A 2 23.69 0.92 -14.91
CA ALA A 2 22.35 1.18 -14.39
C ALA A 2 21.68 2.29 -15.20
N GLU A 3 20.48 2.06 -15.71
CA GLU A 3 19.66 3.10 -16.33
C GLU A 3 19.24 4.11 -15.26
N ALA A 4 19.39 5.39 -15.58
CA ALA A 4 19.15 6.48 -14.67
C ALA A 4 17.67 6.53 -14.25
N PRO A 5 17.38 6.91 -12.99
CA PRO A 5 16.02 7.22 -12.57
C PRO A 5 15.40 8.28 -13.50
N PRO A 6 14.05 8.37 -13.60
CA PRO A 6 13.39 9.41 -14.41
C PRO A 6 14.05 10.76 -14.11
N ASP A 7 14.41 11.54 -15.14
CA ASP A 7 15.43 12.63 -15.15
C ASP A 7 15.46 13.61 -13.95
N ASP A 8 14.43 13.64 -13.10
CA ASP A 8 14.32 14.49 -11.91
C ASP A 8 14.26 13.76 -10.55
N CYS A 9 14.28 12.42 -10.49
CA CYS A 9 14.35 11.68 -9.22
C CYS A 9 15.82 11.49 -8.81
N ARG A 10 16.21 12.13 -7.71
CA ARG A 10 17.60 12.28 -7.27
C ARG A 10 17.84 11.57 -5.93
N PRO A 11 19.08 11.13 -5.66
CA PRO A 11 19.45 10.64 -4.34
C PRO A 11 19.27 11.73 -3.28
N LEU A 12 18.46 11.43 -2.25
CA LEU A 12 18.21 12.33 -1.12
C LEU A 12 19.20 12.02 0.01
N LYS A 13 19.96 13.04 0.41
CA LYS A 13 20.86 12.94 1.56
C LYS A 13 20.05 12.91 2.85
N TYR A 14 20.46 12.06 3.79
CA TYR A 14 19.85 11.98 5.12
C TYR A 14 20.92 11.72 6.19
N SER A 15 20.55 11.91 7.45
CA SER A 15 21.33 11.54 8.62
C SER A 15 20.47 10.67 9.55
N ILE A 16 21.13 9.86 10.38
CA ILE A 16 20.42 9.10 11.41
C ILE A 16 19.96 10.07 12.49
N HIS A 17 18.66 10.28 12.60
CA HIS A 17 18.08 11.14 13.63
C HIS A 17 17.82 10.38 14.94
N LYS A 18 17.28 9.16 14.83
CA LYS A 18 16.98 8.26 15.95
C LYS A 18 17.10 6.81 15.51
N PHE A 19 17.36 5.96 16.47
CA PHE A 19 17.34 4.51 16.36
C PHE A 19 16.74 3.94 17.65
N SER A 20 16.18 2.74 17.59
CA SER A 20 15.66 2.07 18.78
C SER A 20 16.81 1.60 19.66
N THR A 21 17.63 0.70 19.11
CA THR A 21 18.78 0.08 19.77
C THR A 21 19.80 -0.36 18.73
N PHE A 22 21.00 -0.76 19.17
CA PHE A 22 21.94 -1.44 18.30
C PHE A 22 22.83 -2.42 19.08
N SER A 23 23.33 -3.44 18.39
CA SER A 23 24.23 -4.45 18.93
C SER A 23 25.68 -4.12 18.59
N SER A 24 26.53 -3.98 19.62
CA SER A 24 27.99 -3.96 19.47
C SER A 24 28.46 -2.92 18.44
N ASN A 25 29.26 -3.31 17.44
CA ASN A 25 29.77 -2.43 16.38
C ASN A 25 28.80 -2.23 15.20
N TYR A 26 27.59 -2.79 15.24
CA TYR A 26 26.59 -2.68 14.17
C TYR A 26 25.75 -1.41 14.35
N VAL A 27 26.41 -0.26 14.30
CA VAL A 27 25.82 1.05 14.56
C VAL A 27 24.84 1.48 13.45
N PRO A 28 23.84 2.32 13.75
CA PRO A 28 22.88 2.85 12.78
C PRO A 28 23.52 3.51 11.55
N GLU A 29 24.64 4.21 11.73
CA GLU A 29 25.35 4.94 10.67
C GLU A 29 25.88 4.03 9.57
N ASN A 30 26.06 2.73 9.85
CA ASN A 30 26.54 1.78 8.85
C ASN A 30 25.60 1.66 7.64
N ILE A 31 24.31 2.01 7.77
CA ILE A 31 23.36 1.95 6.64
C ILE A 31 23.61 3.03 5.59
N LEU A 32 24.42 4.04 5.90
CA LEU A 32 24.76 5.13 4.97
C LEU A 32 25.73 4.69 3.88
N GLU A 33 26.43 3.57 4.08
CA GLU A 33 27.45 3.07 3.17
C GLU A 33 27.00 1.77 2.49
N ASP A 34 27.08 1.71 1.17
CA ASP A 34 26.85 0.47 0.42
C ASP A 34 28.15 -0.33 0.29
N LYS A 35 28.40 -1.23 1.25
CA LYS A 35 29.60 -2.10 1.27
C LYS A 35 29.19 -3.58 1.38
N PRO A 36 28.64 -4.18 0.31
CA PRO A 36 28.11 -5.55 0.34
C PRO A 36 29.19 -6.62 0.62
N SER A 37 30.46 -6.30 0.35
CA SER A 37 31.60 -7.18 0.65
C SER A 37 32.04 -7.15 2.12
N ASN A 38 31.47 -6.27 2.96
CA ASN A 38 31.83 -6.12 4.36
C ASN A 38 30.67 -6.53 5.26
N GLN A 39 30.75 -7.72 5.89
CA GLN A 39 29.73 -8.22 6.83
C GLN A 39 29.45 -7.27 8.01
N GLY A 40 30.42 -6.43 8.37
CA GLY A 40 30.29 -5.43 9.43
C GLY A 40 29.48 -4.18 9.02
N SER A 41 29.27 -3.95 7.71
CA SER A 41 28.61 -2.75 7.18
C SER A 41 27.09 -2.87 7.25
N ARG A 42 26.57 -2.97 8.48
CA ARG A 42 25.15 -3.01 8.76
C ARG A 42 24.83 -2.38 10.11
N TRP A 43 23.62 -1.85 10.23
CA TRP A 43 22.99 -1.68 11.53
C TRP A 43 22.42 -3.02 11.98
N SER A 44 22.49 -3.32 13.27
CA SER A 44 21.76 -4.46 13.84
C SER A 44 21.15 -4.11 15.17
N SER A 45 19.87 -4.43 15.38
CA SER A 45 19.22 -4.20 16.68
C SER A 45 19.86 -5.05 17.78
N ASP A 46 19.65 -4.68 19.05
CA ASP A 46 20.05 -5.50 20.20
C ASP A 46 19.01 -6.58 20.54
N SER A 47 17.79 -6.44 20.03
CA SER A 47 16.62 -7.28 20.30
C SER A 47 15.86 -7.61 19.01
N ASN A 48 15.18 -8.75 19.01
CA ASN A 48 14.33 -9.23 17.92
C ASN A 48 12.82 -9.06 18.21
N ASN A 49 12.42 -8.23 19.18
CA ASN A 49 11.01 -8.01 19.54
C ASN A 49 10.45 -6.69 18.93
N PRO A 50 9.32 -6.71 18.18
CA PRO A 50 8.48 -7.85 17.81
C PRO A 50 9.08 -8.71 16.69
N PRO A 51 9.00 -10.06 16.76
CA PRO A 51 9.75 -10.97 15.89
C PRO A 51 9.18 -11.03 14.47
N GLN A 52 9.90 -10.42 13.52
CA GLN A 52 9.59 -10.46 12.08
C GLN A 52 10.84 -10.62 11.20
N SER A 53 11.95 -11.13 11.75
CA SER A 53 13.15 -11.44 10.96
C SER A 53 13.03 -12.81 10.28
N TRP A 54 13.73 -12.99 9.15
CA TRP A 54 13.77 -14.24 8.38
C TRP A 54 14.22 -15.47 9.20
N GLY A 55 14.92 -15.26 10.31
CA GLY A 55 15.16 -16.31 11.31
C GLY A 55 14.77 -15.80 12.69
N SER A 56 13.91 -16.57 13.36
CA SER A 56 13.30 -16.23 14.66
C SER A 56 14.28 -15.96 15.80
N THR A 57 15.55 -16.32 15.62
CA THR A 57 16.64 -16.16 16.60
C THR A 57 17.60 -15.01 16.29
N PHE A 58 17.46 -14.33 15.14
CA PHE A 58 18.36 -13.26 14.73
C PHE A 58 17.76 -11.88 14.98
N ASN A 59 18.62 -10.96 15.43
CA ASN A 59 18.30 -9.54 15.52
C ASN A 59 18.04 -8.95 14.12
N PHE A 60 17.33 -7.82 14.07
CA PHE A 60 17.09 -7.09 12.81
C PHE A 60 18.40 -6.56 12.26
N SER A 61 18.53 -6.53 10.95
CA SER A 61 19.72 -6.00 10.28
C SER A 61 19.36 -5.25 9.01
N ILE A 62 19.95 -4.08 8.85
CA ILE A 62 19.85 -3.26 7.64
C ILE A 62 21.26 -2.98 7.16
N TRP A 63 21.53 -3.31 5.90
CA TRP A 63 22.86 -3.18 5.28
C TRP A 63 23.07 -1.80 4.67
N HIS A 64 22.11 -1.35 3.89
CA HIS A 64 22.16 -0.07 3.21
C HIS A 64 20.76 0.49 3.01
N VAL A 65 20.62 1.82 3.10
CA VAL A 65 19.40 2.54 2.74
C VAL A 65 19.77 3.67 1.78
N ALA A 66 19.08 3.73 0.65
CA ALA A 66 19.12 4.86 -0.27
C ALA A 66 17.72 5.44 -0.40
N LEU A 67 17.61 6.76 -0.28
CA LEU A 67 16.35 7.49 -0.49
C LEU A 67 16.43 8.16 -1.86
N GLY A 68 15.40 7.96 -2.70
CA GLY A 68 15.25 8.63 -3.99
C GLY A 68 13.99 9.48 -3.99
N GLY A 69 14.06 10.68 -4.55
CA GLY A 69 12.90 11.54 -4.70
C GLY A 69 13.23 12.90 -5.29
N PHE A 70 12.35 13.86 -5.04
CA PHE A 70 12.47 15.21 -5.57
C PHE A 70 12.79 16.20 -4.44
N ASP A 71 13.90 16.92 -4.57
CA ASP A 71 14.37 17.92 -3.60
C ASP A 71 14.26 19.38 -4.10
N GLU A 72 13.78 19.58 -5.33
CA GLU A 72 13.63 20.90 -5.94
C GLU A 72 12.71 21.79 -5.11
N TRP A 73 13.26 22.87 -4.54
CA TRP A 73 12.56 23.68 -3.54
C TRP A 73 11.25 24.26 -4.05
N THR A 74 11.18 24.66 -5.32
CA THR A 74 9.97 25.24 -5.91
C THR A 74 8.78 24.28 -5.93
N MET A 75 9.04 22.97 -6.02
CA MET A 75 8.03 21.94 -5.93
C MET A 75 7.78 21.53 -4.47
N VAL A 76 8.86 21.27 -3.73
CA VAL A 76 8.81 20.82 -2.33
C VAL A 76 8.08 21.85 -1.46
N GLN A 77 8.33 23.16 -1.65
CA GLN A 77 7.65 24.21 -0.89
C GLN A 77 6.14 24.22 -1.10
N LYS A 78 5.65 23.96 -2.33
CA LYS A 78 4.20 23.88 -2.60
C LYS A 78 3.58 22.70 -1.86
N CYS A 79 4.24 21.55 -1.89
CA CYS A 79 3.83 20.36 -1.15
C CYS A 79 3.85 20.61 0.36
N ILE A 80 4.88 21.28 0.89
CA ILE A 80 4.98 21.64 2.32
C ILE A 80 3.84 22.57 2.73
N ASN A 81 3.55 23.61 1.95
CA ASN A 81 2.48 24.56 2.25
C ASN A 81 1.12 23.86 2.29
N TRP A 82 0.81 23.08 1.26
CA TRP A 82 -0.40 22.28 1.22
C TRP A 82 -0.48 21.30 2.41
N TYR A 83 0.62 20.58 2.67
CA TYR A 83 0.68 19.58 3.73
C TYR A 83 0.55 20.19 5.13
N THR A 84 1.07 21.41 5.32
CA THR A 84 0.94 22.16 6.58
C THR A 84 -0.52 22.54 6.81
N THR A 85 -1.20 23.09 5.81
CA THR A 85 -2.64 23.38 5.89
C THR A 85 -3.47 22.12 6.11
N TYR A 86 -3.13 21.03 5.42
CA TYR A 86 -3.79 19.73 5.62
C TYR A 86 -3.60 19.22 7.05
N ARG A 87 -2.37 19.23 7.57
CA ARG A 87 -2.06 18.79 8.94
C ARG A 87 -2.75 19.63 9.99
N GLU A 88 -2.82 20.95 9.81
CA GLU A 88 -3.55 21.84 10.70
C GLU A 88 -5.04 21.49 10.74
N ARG A 89 -5.66 21.29 9.57
CA ARG A 89 -7.06 20.86 9.46
C ARG A 89 -7.28 19.50 10.12
N GLU A 90 -6.41 18.53 9.88
CA GLU A 90 -6.51 17.20 10.49
C GLU A 90 -6.28 17.23 12.00
N ALA A 91 -5.37 18.06 12.50
CA ALA A 91 -5.17 18.24 13.93
C ALA A 91 -6.45 18.78 14.59
N ILE A 92 -7.08 19.80 14.01
CA ILE A 92 -8.37 20.31 14.48
C ILE A 92 -9.44 19.21 14.45
N ARG A 93 -9.53 18.46 13.35
CA ARG A 93 -10.49 17.35 13.21
C ARG A 93 -10.29 16.28 14.28
N LEU A 94 -9.04 15.93 14.60
CA LEU A 94 -8.70 14.99 15.67
C LEU A 94 -9.02 15.55 17.06
N CYS A 95 -8.80 16.84 17.31
CA CYS A 95 -9.23 17.51 18.54
C CYS A 95 -10.75 17.46 18.69
N LEU A 96 -11.51 17.76 17.64
CA LEU A 96 -12.97 17.64 17.64
C LEU A 96 -13.41 16.20 17.96
N LYS A 97 -12.78 15.19 17.33
CA LYS A 97 -13.05 13.78 17.64
C LYS A 97 -12.78 13.47 19.11
N HIS A 98 -11.64 13.91 19.64
CA HIS A 98 -11.24 13.65 21.01
C HIS A 98 -12.20 14.31 22.02
N PHE A 99 -12.57 15.58 21.80
CA PHE A 99 -13.51 16.30 22.66
C PHE A 99 -14.88 15.63 22.69
N ARG A 100 -15.39 15.19 21.54
CA ARG A 100 -16.66 14.47 21.46
C ARG A 100 -16.61 13.13 22.19
N GLN A 101 -15.53 12.36 22.05
CA GLN A 101 -15.36 11.08 22.74
C GLN A 101 -15.34 11.20 24.27
N HIS A 102 -14.94 12.35 24.80
CA HIS A 102 -14.86 12.63 26.24
C HIS A 102 -15.99 13.54 26.74
N ASN A 103 -17.01 13.81 25.91
CA ASN A 103 -18.12 14.71 26.23
C ASN A 103 -17.70 16.14 26.62
N TYR A 104 -16.60 16.65 26.08
CA TYR A 104 -16.16 18.04 26.25
C TYR A 104 -16.90 18.98 25.29
N THR A 105 -18.22 19.09 25.45
CA THR A 105 -19.14 19.75 24.50
C THR A 105 -18.79 21.22 24.26
N GLU A 106 -18.47 22.00 25.32
CA GLU A 106 -18.15 23.42 25.17
C GLU A 106 -16.87 23.63 24.31
N ALA A 107 -15.85 22.80 24.53
CA ALA A 107 -14.61 22.86 23.75
C ALA A 107 -14.83 22.40 22.30
N PHE A 108 -15.65 21.36 22.10
CA PHE A 108 -16.06 20.88 20.79
C PHE A 108 -16.75 21.98 19.97
N GLU A 109 -17.84 22.54 20.50
CA GLU A 109 -18.65 23.55 19.80
C GLU A 109 -17.84 24.83 19.54
N SER A 110 -17.04 25.26 20.51
CA SER A 110 -16.20 26.45 20.37
C SER A 110 -15.17 26.29 19.26
N LEU A 111 -14.49 25.13 19.20
CA LEU A 111 -13.47 24.85 18.20
C LEU A 111 -14.09 24.65 16.81
N GLU A 112 -15.19 23.91 16.71
CA GLU A 112 -15.91 23.66 15.45
C GLU A 112 -16.41 24.99 14.85
N LYS A 113 -17.07 25.82 15.66
CA LYS A 113 -17.60 27.11 15.24
C LYS A 113 -16.50 28.05 14.75
N ARG A 114 -15.34 28.06 15.41
CA ARG A 114 -14.22 28.96 15.06
C ARG A 114 -13.49 28.50 13.80
N THR A 115 -13.27 27.20 13.64
CA THR A 115 -12.43 26.63 12.59
C THR A 115 -13.20 26.25 11.33
N ARG A 116 -14.51 25.99 11.46
CA ARG A 116 -15.39 25.46 10.40
C ARG A 116 -14.88 24.14 9.80
N VAL A 117 -14.03 23.42 10.53
CA VAL A 117 -13.56 22.09 10.13
C VAL A 117 -14.65 21.08 10.47
N THR A 118 -15.19 20.45 9.43
CA THR A 118 -16.16 19.36 9.58
C THR A 118 -15.47 18.12 10.14
N LEU A 119 -15.97 17.59 11.27
CA LEU A 119 -15.45 16.36 11.87
C LEU A 119 -15.67 15.14 10.97
N GLU A 120 -16.89 15.00 10.43
CA GLU A 120 -17.37 13.81 9.72
C GLU A 120 -18.60 14.13 8.85
N ASP A 121 -19.06 13.15 8.07
CA ASP A 121 -20.27 13.28 7.26
C ASP A 121 -21.51 13.59 8.13
N PRO A 122 -22.43 14.47 7.70
CA PRO A 122 -23.65 14.79 8.45
C PRO A 122 -24.48 13.57 8.85
N ARG A 123 -24.47 12.48 8.06
CA ARG A 123 -25.14 11.21 8.40
C ARG A 123 -24.50 10.55 9.61
N LEU A 124 -23.17 10.59 9.73
CA LEU A 124 -22.46 10.08 10.91
C LEU A 124 -22.74 10.94 12.15
N THR A 125 -22.84 12.26 11.98
CA THR A 125 -23.23 13.15 13.09
C THR A 125 -24.64 12.86 13.57
N ARG A 126 -25.58 12.64 12.64
CA ARG A 126 -26.95 12.22 12.96
C ARG A 126 -26.96 10.86 13.67
N LEU A 127 -26.20 9.89 13.16
CA LEU A 127 -26.11 8.55 13.74
C LEU A 127 -25.61 8.59 15.19
N HIS A 128 -24.56 9.36 15.48
CA HIS A 128 -24.07 9.53 16.85
C HIS A 128 -25.11 10.18 17.76
N LYS A 129 -25.81 11.21 17.29
CA LYS A 129 -26.86 11.87 18.08
C LYS A 129 -27.95 10.87 18.47
N MET A 130 -28.40 10.07 17.52
CA MET A 130 -29.42 9.05 17.76
C MET A 130 -28.90 7.96 18.71
N LEU A 131 -27.69 7.43 18.45
CA LEU A 131 -27.15 6.29 19.18
C LEU A 131 -26.62 6.65 20.58
N VAL A 132 -25.84 7.73 20.68
CA VAL A 132 -25.06 8.07 21.89
C VAL A 132 -25.81 9.07 22.77
N GLU A 133 -26.45 10.08 22.18
CA GLU A 133 -27.12 11.14 22.97
C GLU A 133 -28.57 10.78 23.30
N GLN A 134 -29.28 10.10 22.40
CA GLN A 134 -30.72 9.84 22.52
C GLN A 134 -31.06 8.38 22.87
N GLY A 135 -30.17 7.42 22.56
CA GLY A 135 -30.46 5.98 22.72
C GLY A 135 -31.56 5.47 21.79
N ASP A 136 -31.76 6.11 20.64
CA ASP A 136 -32.75 5.73 19.63
C ASP A 136 -32.18 4.65 18.69
N PHE A 137 -32.24 3.39 19.14
CA PHE A 137 -31.70 2.26 18.39
C PHE A 137 -32.51 1.96 17.12
N ASP A 138 -33.84 2.04 17.18
CA ASP A 138 -34.72 1.77 16.02
C ASP A 138 -34.45 2.78 14.89
N GLY A 139 -34.32 4.06 15.22
CA GLY A 139 -33.98 5.08 14.24
C GLY A 139 -32.56 4.91 13.68
N CYS A 140 -31.60 4.42 14.48
CA CYS A 140 -30.26 4.11 13.99
C CYS A 140 -30.28 2.98 12.96
N GLU A 141 -31.04 1.91 13.22
CA GLU A 141 -31.19 0.80 12.27
C GLU A 141 -31.81 1.27 10.96
N GLN A 142 -32.85 2.10 11.02
CA GLN A 142 -33.45 2.70 9.83
C GLN A 142 -32.42 3.52 9.02
N LEU A 143 -31.66 4.39 9.68
CA LEU A 143 -30.66 5.24 9.01
C LEU A 143 -29.56 4.41 8.32
N ILE A 144 -29.11 3.33 8.97
CA ILE A 144 -28.12 2.41 8.39
C ILE A 144 -28.73 1.65 7.20
N GLY A 145 -29.97 1.19 7.31
CA GLY A 145 -30.69 0.51 6.23
C GLY A 145 -30.84 1.38 4.99
N GLU A 146 -31.25 2.64 5.16
CA GLU A 146 -31.35 3.62 4.07
C GLU A 146 -30.00 3.82 3.36
N ALA A 147 -28.91 3.96 4.12
CA ALA A 147 -27.58 4.14 3.57
C ALA A 147 -27.06 2.90 2.83
N ALA A 148 -27.43 1.69 3.29
CA ALA A 148 -27.06 0.43 2.63
C ALA A 148 -27.74 0.28 1.26
N GLU A 149 -29.00 0.66 1.15
CA GLU A 149 -29.75 0.63 -0.11
C GLU A 149 -29.25 1.69 -1.13
N GLU A 150 -28.79 2.84 -0.64
CA GLU A 150 -28.18 3.90 -1.46
C GLU A 150 -26.80 3.46 -2.00
N TYR A 151 -26.04 2.68 -1.22
CA TYR A 151 -24.70 2.26 -1.58
C TYR A 151 -24.71 1.18 -2.67
N LYS A 152 -24.57 1.62 -3.92
CA LYS A 152 -24.29 0.74 -5.05
C LYS A 152 -22.83 0.91 -5.46
N PRO A 153 -21.94 -0.07 -5.18
CA PRO A 153 -20.55 0.03 -5.59
C PRO A 153 -20.49 0.07 -7.12
N GLN A 154 -20.18 1.24 -7.67
CA GLN A 154 -19.97 1.42 -9.10
C GLN A 154 -18.49 1.29 -9.41
N TRP A 155 -18.12 0.16 -10.00
CA TRP A 155 -16.80 -0.02 -10.56
C TRP A 155 -16.82 0.45 -12.00
N THR A 156 -16.14 1.56 -12.27
CA THR A 156 -15.90 2.01 -13.65
C THR A 156 -14.50 1.59 -14.07
N PRO A 157 -14.34 0.97 -15.25
CA PRO A 157 -13.01 0.68 -15.76
C PRO A 157 -12.30 1.99 -16.06
N ILE A 158 -11.06 2.15 -15.57
CA ILE A 158 -10.22 3.33 -15.84
C ILE A 158 -9.93 3.45 -17.34
N ILE A 159 -9.81 2.31 -18.03
CA ILE A 159 -9.63 2.22 -19.48
C ILE A 159 -10.85 1.46 -20.06
N PRO A 160 -11.71 2.13 -20.85
CA PRO A 160 -12.83 1.49 -21.52
C PRO A 160 -12.35 0.39 -22.47
N ASN A 161 -13.11 -0.70 -22.58
CA ASN A 161 -12.81 -1.73 -23.58
C ASN A 161 -12.91 -1.10 -24.97
N PRO A 162 -11.88 -1.15 -25.84
CA PRO A 162 -11.98 -0.62 -27.19
C PRO A 162 -13.09 -1.39 -27.90
N GLY A 163 -14.19 -0.70 -28.20
CA GLY A 163 -15.44 -1.27 -28.74
C GLY A 163 -15.31 -1.77 -30.18
N GLY A 164 -14.48 -2.78 -30.41
CA GLY A 164 -14.35 -3.51 -31.67
C GLY A 164 -15.12 -4.82 -31.64
N SER A 165 -15.68 -5.22 -32.78
CA SER A 165 -16.53 -6.39 -33.04
C SER A 165 -15.84 -7.77 -32.91
N SER A 166 -14.71 -7.85 -32.22
CA SER A 166 -14.13 -9.09 -31.72
C SER A 166 -14.19 -8.99 -30.21
N GLY A 167 -14.85 -9.94 -29.54
CA GLY A 167 -15.10 -9.91 -28.09
C GLY A 167 -13.86 -9.56 -27.24
N PRO A 168 -14.06 -9.17 -25.96
CA PRO A 168 -12.98 -8.73 -25.09
C PRO A 168 -11.75 -9.65 -25.22
N PRO A 169 -10.53 -9.10 -25.35
CA PRO A 169 -9.33 -9.92 -25.27
C PRO A 169 -9.38 -10.74 -23.98
N PRO A 170 -8.85 -11.97 -23.95
CA PRO A 170 -8.93 -12.84 -22.78
C PRO A 170 -8.21 -12.16 -21.61
N ARG A 171 -9.00 -11.53 -20.74
CA ARG A 171 -8.53 -10.87 -19.52
C ARG A 171 -8.61 -11.84 -18.34
N PRO A 172 -7.70 -11.75 -17.36
CA PRO A 172 -7.84 -12.53 -16.13
C PRO A 172 -9.21 -12.27 -15.50
N GLY A 173 -9.93 -13.33 -15.16
CA GLY A 173 -11.23 -13.22 -14.50
C GLY A 173 -11.12 -12.57 -13.11
N MET A 174 -12.27 -12.11 -12.60
CA MET A 174 -12.40 -11.55 -11.24
C MET A 174 -11.83 -12.52 -10.19
N ARG A 175 -10.98 -12.00 -9.30
CA ARG A 175 -10.26 -12.77 -8.28
C ARG A 175 -9.88 -11.91 -7.08
N GLY A 176 -9.92 -12.48 -5.89
CA GLY A 176 -9.44 -11.87 -4.65
C GLY A 176 -8.14 -12.52 -4.17
N GLY A 177 -7.31 -11.79 -3.41
CA GLY A 177 -6.10 -12.33 -2.80
C GLY A 177 -5.01 -12.81 -3.78
N HIS A 178 -5.09 -12.39 -5.04
CA HIS A 178 -4.02 -12.60 -6.04
C HIS A 178 -2.81 -11.72 -5.72
N GLN A 179 -1.66 -12.06 -6.28
CA GLN A 179 -0.48 -11.19 -6.24
C GLN A 179 -0.19 -10.55 -7.57
N MET A 180 0.38 -9.35 -7.50
CA MET A 180 0.82 -8.59 -8.66
C MET A 180 2.27 -8.16 -8.49
N CYS A 181 3.07 -8.31 -9.54
CA CYS A 181 4.40 -7.72 -9.65
C CYS A 181 4.47 -6.93 -10.95
N ILE A 182 5.09 -5.75 -10.91
CA ILE A 182 5.27 -4.93 -12.11
C ILE A 182 6.76 -4.87 -12.46
N ASP A 183 7.09 -5.20 -13.71
CA ASP A 183 8.39 -4.91 -14.30
C ASP A 183 8.28 -3.64 -15.14
N THR A 184 9.04 -2.61 -14.76
CA THR A 184 9.18 -1.37 -15.51
C THR A 184 10.56 -1.21 -16.15
N ASN A 185 11.48 -2.16 -15.92
CA ASN A 185 12.89 -2.04 -16.30
C ASN A 185 13.20 -2.71 -17.64
N THR A 186 12.33 -3.59 -18.13
CA THR A 186 12.47 -4.13 -19.49
C THR A 186 12.24 -2.99 -20.50
N GLN A 187 13.31 -2.58 -21.21
CA GLN A 187 13.29 -1.48 -22.18
C GLN A 187 12.07 -1.57 -23.12
N GLY A 188 11.15 -0.61 -22.98
CA GLY A 188 9.99 -0.45 -23.87
C GLY A 188 8.80 -1.37 -23.60
N SER A 189 8.75 -2.09 -22.47
CA SER A 189 7.60 -2.94 -22.13
C SER A 189 7.34 -2.98 -20.62
N ARG A 190 6.34 -2.21 -20.16
CA ARG A 190 5.81 -2.29 -18.79
C ARG A 190 4.93 -3.52 -18.64
N GLN A 191 5.39 -4.50 -17.87
CA GLN A 191 4.71 -5.79 -17.72
C GLN A 191 4.16 -5.96 -16.30
N LEU A 192 2.88 -6.29 -16.19
CA LEU A 192 2.21 -6.63 -14.95
C LEU A 192 1.99 -8.14 -14.88
N PHE A 193 2.69 -8.79 -13.97
CA PHE A 193 2.56 -10.20 -13.66
C PHE A 193 1.46 -10.40 -12.62
N ILE A 194 0.52 -11.32 -12.87
CA ILE A 194 -0.62 -11.63 -11.99
C ILE A 194 -0.60 -13.13 -11.70
N LEU A 195 -0.48 -13.48 -10.41
CA LEU A 195 -0.37 -14.86 -9.95
C LEU A 195 -1.53 -15.24 -9.01
N ALA A 196 -2.11 -16.42 -9.26
CA ALA A 196 -3.00 -17.12 -8.34
C ALA A 196 -4.21 -16.26 -7.88
N GLY A 197 -4.63 -16.47 -6.63
CA GLY A 197 -5.80 -15.85 -6.01
C GLY A 197 -6.97 -16.81 -5.90
N GLN A 198 -8.12 -16.27 -5.53
CA GLN A 198 -9.34 -17.03 -5.36
C GLN A 198 -10.46 -16.41 -6.18
N ARG A 199 -11.18 -17.25 -6.91
CA ARG A 199 -12.42 -16.89 -7.57
C ARG A 199 -13.55 -17.67 -6.91
N ILE A 200 -14.47 -16.94 -6.27
CA ILE A 200 -15.59 -17.52 -5.52
C ILE A 200 -15.07 -18.47 -4.43
N LYS A 201 -15.00 -19.78 -4.68
CA LYS A 201 -14.53 -20.80 -3.74
C LYS A 201 -13.30 -21.56 -4.25
N GLU A 202 -12.84 -21.27 -5.46
CA GLU A 202 -11.74 -21.99 -6.11
C GLU A 202 -10.44 -21.19 -5.99
N TYR A 203 -9.39 -21.85 -5.50
CA TYR A 203 -8.03 -21.31 -5.53
C TYR A 203 -7.41 -21.54 -6.90
N LEU A 204 -6.80 -20.50 -7.43
CA LEU A 204 -6.23 -20.48 -8.76
C LEU A 204 -4.71 -20.70 -8.69
N THR A 205 -4.19 -21.41 -9.68
CA THR A 205 -2.75 -21.65 -9.93
C THR A 205 -2.30 -21.03 -11.25
N ASP A 206 -3.14 -20.18 -11.82
CA ASP A 206 -2.90 -19.52 -13.09
C ASP A 206 -1.89 -18.38 -12.92
N PHE A 207 -1.19 -18.08 -14.01
CA PHE A 207 -0.15 -17.07 -14.07
C PHE A 207 -0.22 -16.32 -15.40
N PHE A 208 -0.41 -15.00 -15.31
CA PHE A 208 -0.57 -14.12 -16.47
C PHE A 208 0.47 -13.02 -16.46
N MET A 209 0.81 -12.55 -17.64
CA MET A 209 1.48 -11.26 -17.86
C MET A 209 0.55 -10.36 -18.66
N TYR A 210 0.40 -9.12 -18.22
CA TYR A 210 -0.30 -8.06 -18.91
C TYR A 210 0.69 -7.00 -19.35
N ASN A 211 0.80 -6.76 -20.65
CA ASN A 211 1.63 -5.69 -21.19
C ASN A 211 0.81 -4.39 -21.20
N ILE A 212 1.24 -3.43 -20.38
CA ILE A 212 0.56 -2.15 -20.16
C ILE A 212 0.67 -1.26 -21.40
N ASP A 213 1.76 -1.35 -22.17
CA ASP A 213 1.99 -0.52 -23.35
C ASP A 213 1.17 -0.98 -24.56
N THR A 214 0.99 -2.29 -24.72
CA THR A 214 0.25 -2.88 -25.86
C THR A 214 -1.19 -3.28 -25.54
N ASP A 215 -1.63 -3.17 -24.28
CA ASP A 215 -2.92 -3.67 -23.79
C ASP A 215 -3.17 -5.16 -24.12
N THR A 216 -2.15 -6.00 -23.95
CA THR A 216 -2.23 -7.44 -24.27
C THR A 216 -2.01 -8.32 -23.04
N VAL A 217 -2.69 -9.47 -23.01
CA VAL A 217 -2.55 -10.49 -21.97
C VAL A 217 -1.87 -11.71 -22.55
N THR A 218 -0.82 -12.20 -21.89
CA THR A 218 -0.12 -13.44 -22.19
C THR A 218 -0.32 -14.42 -21.05
N TYR A 219 -0.78 -15.63 -21.38
CA TYR A 219 -0.94 -16.72 -20.42
C TYR A 219 0.39 -17.45 -20.27
N ILE A 220 1.03 -17.31 -19.11
CA ILE A 220 2.28 -18.01 -18.81
C ILE A 220 1.95 -19.43 -18.35
N SER A 221 0.93 -19.57 -17.50
CA SER A 221 0.34 -20.86 -17.13
C SER A 221 -1.15 -20.72 -16.90
N ASP A 222 -1.92 -21.68 -17.41
CA ASP A 222 -3.37 -21.76 -17.19
C ASP A 222 -3.75 -22.52 -15.91
N GLY A 223 -2.77 -23.04 -15.17
CA GLY A 223 -2.99 -23.80 -13.94
C GLY A 223 -3.53 -25.23 -14.15
N THR A 224 -3.75 -25.66 -15.40
CA THR A 224 -4.34 -26.97 -15.73
C THR A 224 -3.32 -28.06 -16.03
N ARG A 225 -2.07 -27.68 -16.32
CA ARG A 225 -0.99 -28.62 -16.67
C ARG A 225 -0.52 -29.39 -15.44
N LYS A 226 -0.45 -30.73 -15.56
CA LYS A 226 0.08 -31.66 -14.55
C LYS A 226 1.58 -31.47 -14.22
N ASP A 227 2.30 -30.61 -14.93
CA ASP A 227 3.66 -30.19 -14.58
C ASP A 227 3.62 -29.11 -13.48
N SER A 228 3.20 -29.55 -12.29
CA SER A 228 3.12 -28.76 -11.06
C SER A 228 4.49 -28.31 -10.51
N SER A 229 5.58 -28.52 -11.26
CA SER A 229 6.94 -28.12 -10.88
C SER A 229 7.30 -26.70 -11.32
N SER A 230 6.52 -26.09 -12.21
CA SER A 230 6.85 -24.80 -12.84
C SER A 230 6.07 -23.60 -12.29
N VAL A 231 5.03 -23.82 -11.48
CA VAL A 231 4.21 -22.76 -10.89
C VAL A 231 3.98 -23.05 -9.41
N PRO A 232 4.04 -22.04 -8.52
CA PRO A 232 3.72 -22.21 -7.11
C PRO A 232 2.35 -22.86 -6.90
N ALA A 233 2.20 -23.55 -5.75
CA ALA A 233 0.93 -24.13 -5.35
C ALA A 233 -0.19 -23.07 -5.29
N ALA A 234 -1.44 -23.52 -5.43
CA ALA A 234 -2.61 -22.65 -5.32
C ALA A 234 -2.57 -21.93 -3.96
N GLY A 235 -2.81 -20.63 -3.97
CA GLY A 235 -2.74 -19.84 -2.75
C GLY A 235 -3.61 -18.61 -2.75
N PHE A 236 -3.91 -18.15 -1.55
CA PHE A 236 -4.62 -16.91 -1.28
C PHE A 236 -3.71 -16.02 -0.47
N THR A 237 -3.55 -14.76 -0.89
CA THR A 237 -2.68 -13.78 -0.23
C THR A 237 -1.22 -14.22 -0.09
N GLN A 238 -0.72 -15.00 -1.07
CA GLN A 238 0.72 -15.27 -1.21
C GLN A 238 1.53 -13.96 -1.26
N LYS A 239 2.84 -13.98 -1.10
CA LYS A 239 3.68 -12.78 -1.29
C LYS A 239 4.61 -13.00 -2.47
N ALA A 240 4.67 -12.03 -3.38
CA ALA A 240 5.54 -12.09 -4.54
C ALA A 240 6.33 -10.78 -4.67
N THR A 241 7.58 -10.88 -5.11
CA THR A 241 8.40 -9.74 -5.53
C THR A 241 9.12 -10.08 -6.82
N ILE A 242 9.45 -9.07 -7.61
CA ILE A 242 10.22 -9.21 -8.84
C ILE A 242 11.62 -8.65 -8.63
N ASP A 243 12.62 -9.41 -9.08
CA ASP A 243 13.96 -8.90 -9.35
C ASP A 243 14.04 -8.61 -10.86
N PRO A 244 13.93 -7.34 -11.27
CA PRO A 244 13.95 -6.98 -12.68
C PRO A 244 15.34 -7.11 -13.32
N HIS A 245 16.42 -7.15 -12.54
CA HIS A 245 17.78 -7.32 -13.08
C HIS A 245 18.06 -8.78 -13.42
N LEU A 246 17.55 -9.70 -12.60
CA LEU A 246 17.65 -11.13 -12.84
C LEU A 246 16.49 -11.70 -13.67
N ASN A 247 15.45 -10.89 -13.92
CA ASN A 247 14.20 -11.30 -14.55
C ASN A 247 13.57 -12.51 -13.82
N GLN A 248 13.49 -12.42 -12.48
CA GLN A 248 13.01 -13.48 -11.61
C GLN A 248 11.87 -12.99 -10.71
N ILE A 249 10.88 -13.85 -10.50
CA ILE A 249 9.80 -13.61 -9.54
C ILE A 249 9.99 -14.58 -8.37
N HIS A 250 10.12 -14.03 -7.18
CA HIS A 250 10.23 -14.79 -5.94
C HIS A 250 8.87 -14.84 -5.27
N VAL A 251 8.36 -16.04 -5.04
CA VAL A 251 7.05 -16.27 -4.41
C VAL A 251 7.25 -16.97 -3.07
N LEU A 252 6.69 -16.39 -2.01
CA LEU A 252 6.56 -16.99 -0.70
C LEU A 252 5.13 -17.50 -0.53
N SER A 253 5.00 -18.82 -0.40
CA SER A 253 3.76 -19.51 -0.06
C SER A 253 3.88 -20.15 1.32
N TYR A 254 2.82 -20.06 2.12
CA TYR A 254 2.68 -20.73 3.41
C TYR A 254 2.00 -22.08 3.26
#